data_AF-A0A7S1LH67-F1
#
_entry.id   AF-A0A7S1LH67-F1
#
_cell.length_a   1.000
_cell.length_b   1.000
_cell.length_c   1.000
_cell.angle_alpha   90.00
_cell.angle_beta   90.00
_cell.angle_gamma   90.00
#
_symmetry.space_group_name_H-M   'P 1'
#
loop_
_entity.id
_entity.type
_entity.pdbx_description
1 polymer ?
#
loop_
_entity_poly.entity_id
_entity_poly.type
_entity_poly.pdbx_seq_one_letter_code
_entity_poly.pdbx_strand_id
1 'polypeptide(L)'
;GTLWWMRPDGKTQVTIEYLQKPDGSVEPQRLHTIVISTQHAEPSKATRVKECAGYAGPDETAPSMEEMNKLIVEKVVKSTLSDIKLKTGAPALSLFGDFTHLHINPSGKFIIGGPQGDAGLTGRKIIIDTYGGWGAHGGGAFSGKDPTKVDRSAAYICRQMAKSVVKSGLCRRALVQLSYAIGVAKPLSLFVETYGTEQGVLTPQDITSIMKIAFDCRPGAIAMSLALREPKYQETAAYCHFGREAVTRDGKKFFEWENAKDLSRYRPMTPAQIEAELEASSYLTRWVD
;
A
#
# COMPACT_ATOMS: atom_id res chain seq x y z
N GLY A 1 -24.63 -6.08 -7.19
CA GLY A 1 -25.11 -7.42 -7.58
C GLY A 1 -24.59 -7.91 -8.93
N THR A 2 -23.48 -7.35 -9.46
CA THR A 2 -22.92 -7.77 -10.77
C THR A 2 -22.53 -9.24 -10.80
N LEU A 3 -21.88 -9.72 -9.74
CA LEU A 3 -21.62 -11.15 -9.47
C LEU A 3 -22.29 -11.50 -8.15
N TRP A 4 -23.62 -11.62 -8.16
CA TRP A 4 -24.42 -11.78 -6.92
C TRP A 4 -24.05 -13.02 -6.10
N TRP A 5 -23.50 -14.04 -6.75
CA TRP A 5 -23.11 -15.30 -6.15
C TRP A 5 -21.76 -15.25 -5.42
N MET A 6 -20.97 -14.18 -5.56
CA MET A 6 -19.74 -14.00 -4.78
C MET A 6 -20.06 -13.72 -3.31
N ARG A 7 -19.25 -14.28 -2.41
CA ARG A 7 -19.35 -14.08 -0.97
C ARG A 7 -18.09 -13.35 -0.42
N PRO A 8 -18.13 -12.84 0.83
CA PRO A 8 -17.13 -11.87 1.31
C PRO A 8 -15.70 -12.38 1.51
N ASP A 9 -15.49 -13.67 1.79
CA ASP A 9 -14.13 -14.20 2.00
C ASP A 9 -13.44 -14.46 0.66
N GLY A 10 -12.33 -13.77 0.41
CA GLY A 10 -11.61 -13.86 -0.85
C GLY A 10 -10.12 -13.56 -0.70
N LYS A 11 -9.32 -14.17 -1.56
CA LYS A 11 -7.86 -14.06 -1.59
C LYS A 11 -7.39 -13.87 -3.02
N THR A 12 -6.42 -12.99 -3.21
CA THR A 12 -5.81 -12.71 -4.52
C THR A 12 -4.29 -12.71 -4.40
N GLN A 13 -3.61 -13.23 -5.41
CA GLN A 13 -2.15 -13.14 -5.54
C GLN A 13 -1.80 -12.82 -7.00
N VAL A 14 -0.82 -11.94 -7.18
CA VAL A 14 -0.32 -11.56 -8.50
C VAL A 14 1.20 -11.70 -8.51
N THR A 15 1.71 -12.50 -9.45
CA THR A 15 3.13 -12.62 -9.73
C THR A 15 3.45 -11.77 -10.95
N ILE A 16 4.39 -10.85 -10.80
CA ILE A 16 4.78 -9.89 -11.85
C ILE A 16 6.25 -10.13 -12.19
N GLU A 17 6.55 -10.24 -13.47
CA GLU A 17 7.93 -10.24 -13.96
C GLU A 17 8.43 -8.80 -14.05
N TYR A 18 9.62 -8.54 -13.50
CA TYR A 18 10.23 -7.21 -13.49
C TYR A 18 11.59 -7.23 -14.19
N LEU A 19 11.86 -6.17 -14.93
CA LEU A 19 13.22 -5.83 -15.35
C LEU A 19 13.82 -4.88 -14.31
N GLN A 20 14.95 -5.25 -13.72
CA GLN A 20 15.77 -4.33 -12.94
C GLN A 20 16.78 -3.66 -13.87
N LYS A 21 16.75 -2.34 -13.92
CA LYS A 21 17.65 -1.53 -14.74
C LYS A 21 18.99 -1.34 -14.03
N PRO A 22 20.07 -1.01 -14.77
CA PRO A 22 21.38 -0.72 -14.19
C PRO A 22 21.36 0.42 -13.17
N ASP A 23 20.43 1.37 -13.31
CA ASP A 23 20.22 2.49 -12.38
C ASP A 23 19.45 2.09 -11.10
N GLY A 24 19.25 0.79 -10.85
CA GLY A 24 18.53 0.26 -9.69
C GLY A 24 17.00 0.37 -9.76
N SER A 25 16.44 1.04 -10.76
CA SER A 25 14.99 1.13 -10.93
C SER A 25 14.39 -0.17 -11.47
N VAL A 26 13.11 -0.41 -11.20
CA VAL A 26 12.41 -1.62 -11.64
C VAL A 26 11.23 -1.25 -12.54
N GLU A 27 11.01 -2.05 -13.57
CA GLU A 27 9.93 -1.86 -14.55
C GLU A 27 9.15 -3.17 -14.73
N PRO A 28 7.82 -3.17 -14.48
CA PRO A 28 7.01 -4.36 -14.67
C PRO A 28 6.92 -4.70 -16.17
N GLN A 29 7.22 -5.94 -16.53
CA GLN A 29 7.24 -6.41 -17.92
C GLN A 29 5.96 -7.15 -18.27
N ARG A 30 5.48 -8.04 -17.40
CA ARG A 30 4.25 -8.81 -17.61
C ARG A 30 3.68 -9.37 -16.31
N LEU A 31 2.38 -9.64 -16.31
CA LEU A 31 1.71 -10.42 -15.27
C LEU A 31 1.93 -11.90 -15.57
N HIS A 32 2.84 -12.54 -14.83
CA HIS A 32 3.18 -13.95 -15.02
C HIS A 32 2.04 -14.86 -14.54
N THR A 33 1.52 -14.62 -13.34
CA THR A 33 0.48 -15.47 -12.74
C THR A 33 -0.52 -14.63 -11.96
N ILE A 34 -1.81 -14.95 -12.08
CA ILE A 34 -2.89 -14.42 -11.26
C ILE A 34 -3.61 -15.57 -10.58
N VAL A 35 -3.73 -15.50 -9.27
CA VAL A 35 -4.48 -16.44 -8.45
C VAL A 35 -5.63 -15.69 -7.78
N ILE A 36 -6.84 -16.23 -7.90
CA ILE A 36 -8.01 -15.76 -7.15
C ILE A 36 -8.71 -16.97 -6.55
N SER A 37 -8.92 -16.96 -5.24
CA SER A 37 -9.82 -17.88 -4.56
C SER A 37 -10.88 -17.05 -3.85
N THR A 38 -12.13 -17.19 -4.25
CA THR A 38 -13.26 -16.44 -3.66
C THR A 38 -14.29 -17.40 -3.14
N GLN A 39 -14.85 -17.08 -1.98
CA GLN A 39 -16.04 -17.74 -1.48
C GLN A 39 -17.22 -17.43 -2.43
N HIS A 40 -18.12 -18.39 -2.60
CA HIS A 40 -19.25 -18.26 -3.50
C HIS A 40 -20.46 -19.08 -3.04
N ALA A 41 -21.64 -18.76 -3.58
CA ALA A 41 -22.85 -19.57 -3.46
C ALA A 41 -22.66 -20.95 -4.13
N GLU A 42 -23.47 -21.94 -3.77
CA GLU A 42 -23.31 -23.30 -4.33
C GLU A 42 -23.56 -23.30 -5.85
N PRO A 43 -22.57 -23.68 -6.68
CA PRO A 43 -22.70 -23.64 -8.14
C PRO A 43 -23.84 -24.53 -8.65
N SER A 44 -24.57 -24.03 -9.65
CA SER A 44 -25.72 -24.71 -10.29
C SER A 44 -26.88 -25.09 -9.37
N LYS A 45 -26.92 -24.59 -8.11
CA LYS A 45 -27.95 -24.97 -7.12
C LYS A 45 -28.49 -23.81 -6.32
N ALA A 46 -27.62 -22.96 -5.78
CA ALA A 46 -28.04 -21.82 -4.99
C ALA A 46 -28.81 -20.81 -5.86
N THR A 47 -29.84 -20.19 -5.30
CA THR A 47 -30.73 -19.27 -6.01
C THR A 47 -30.65 -17.88 -5.39
N ARG A 48 -30.61 -16.85 -6.24
CA ARG A 48 -30.37 -15.47 -5.82
C ARG A 48 -31.40 -14.98 -4.81
N VAL A 49 -32.68 -15.34 -4.97
CA VAL A 49 -33.74 -14.93 -4.02
C VAL A 49 -33.51 -15.52 -2.63
N LYS A 50 -32.94 -16.73 -2.53
CA LYS A 50 -32.63 -17.37 -1.24
C LYS A 50 -31.34 -16.83 -0.62
N GLU A 51 -30.35 -16.52 -1.45
CA GLU A 51 -29.01 -16.10 -1.02
C GLU A 51 -28.91 -14.60 -0.71
N CYS A 52 -29.68 -13.76 -1.40
CA CYS A 52 -29.64 -12.30 -1.27
C CYS A 52 -30.88 -11.79 -0.53
N ALA A 53 -30.77 -11.60 0.78
CA ALA A 53 -31.84 -11.06 1.61
C ALA A 53 -32.38 -9.73 1.06
N GLY A 54 -33.70 -9.63 0.89
CA GLY A 54 -34.37 -8.43 0.38
C GLY A 54 -34.35 -8.26 -1.14
N TYR A 55 -33.81 -9.20 -1.91
CA TYR A 55 -33.85 -9.15 -3.37
C TYR A 55 -35.23 -9.55 -3.91
N ALA A 56 -35.85 -8.64 -4.69
CA ALA A 56 -37.20 -8.82 -5.27
C ALA A 56 -37.21 -8.97 -6.81
N GLY A 57 -36.03 -9.11 -7.43
CA GLY A 57 -35.90 -9.31 -8.88
C GLY A 57 -36.12 -10.77 -9.30
N PRO A 58 -35.94 -11.08 -10.60
CA PRO A 58 -36.03 -12.44 -11.12
C PRO A 58 -35.06 -13.38 -10.39
N ASP A 59 -35.53 -14.58 -10.05
CA ASP A 59 -34.67 -15.58 -9.45
C ASP A 59 -33.69 -16.12 -10.48
N GLU A 60 -32.46 -16.34 -10.03
CA GLU A 60 -31.35 -16.78 -10.85
C GLU A 60 -30.61 -17.88 -10.11
N THR A 61 -30.34 -18.99 -10.80
CA THR A 61 -29.47 -20.04 -10.25
C THR A 61 -28.01 -19.64 -10.43
N ALA A 62 -27.20 -19.86 -9.41
CA ALA A 62 -25.76 -19.60 -9.45
C ALA A 62 -25.12 -20.33 -10.65
N PRO A 63 -24.20 -19.69 -11.41
CA PRO A 63 -23.57 -20.31 -12.56
C PRO A 63 -22.78 -21.59 -12.20
N SER A 64 -22.32 -22.32 -13.21
CA SER A 64 -21.35 -23.41 -13.01
C SER A 64 -20.01 -22.84 -12.51
N MET A 65 -19.15 -23.69 -11.92
CA MET A 65 -17.80 -23.26 -11.52
C MET A 65 -17.00 -22.69 -12.69
N GLU A 66 -17.13 -23.30 -13.87
CA GLU A 66 -16.44 -22.83 -15.08
C GLU A 66 -16.91 -21.42 -15.47
N GLU A 67 -18.22 -21.19 -15.47
CA GLU A 67 -18.77 -19.88 -15.81
C GLU A 67 -18.45 -18.82 -14.75
N MET A 68 -18.51 -19.17 -13.47
CA MET A 68 -18.05 -18.30 -12.38
C MET A 68 -16.59 -17.87 -12.59
N ASN A 69 -15.72 -18.82 -12.93
CA ASN A 69 -14.30 -18.55 -13.16
C ASN A 69 -14.09 -17.62 -14.37
N LYS A 70 -14.82 -17.84 -15.48
CA LYS A 70 -14.80 -16.94 -16.65
C LYS A 70 -15.25 -15.52 -16.28
N LEU A 71 -16.35 -15.40 -15.54
CA LEU A 71 -16.88 -14.12 -15.09
C LEU A 71 -15.90 -13.38 -14.15
N ILE A 72 -15.17 -14.07 -13.29
CA ILE A 72 -14.12 -13.46 -12.44
C ILE A 72 -13.01 -12.87 -13.30
N VAL A 73 -12.54 -13.58 -14.33
CA VAL A 73 -11.51 -13.07 -15.23
C VAL A 73 -12.00 -11.81 -15.95
N GLU A 74 -13.21 -11.84 -16.53
CA GLU A 74 -13.72 -10.71 -17.29
C GLU A 74 -14.10 -9.51 -16.42
N LYS A 75 -14.85 -9.73 -15.32
CA LYS A 75 -15.47 -8.67 -14.52
C LYS A 75 -14.64 -8.21 -13.34
N VAL A 76 -13.63 -8.98 -12.93
CA VAL A 76 -12.73 -8.63 -11.82
C VAL A 76 -11.33 -8.39 -12.33
N VAL A 77 -10.68 -9.40 -12.94
CA VAL A 77 -9.27 -9.27 -13.36
C VAL A 77 -9.12 -8.18 -14.42
N LYS A 78 -9.79 -8.31 -15.57
CA LYS A 78 -9.64 -7.35 -16.67
C LYS A 78 -10.12 -5.95 -16.30
N SER A 79 -11.24 -5.84 -15.57
CA SER A 79 -11.72 -4.54 -15.07
C SER A 79 -10.70 -3.86 -14.15
N THR A 80 -10.18 -4.58 -13.15
CA THR A 80 -9.17 -4.04 -12.22
C THR A 80 -7.91 -3.59 -12.97
N LEU A 81 -7.43 -4.41 -13.90
CA LEU A 81 -6.23 -4.10 -14.68
C LEU A 81 -6.43 -2.94 -15.68
N SER A 82 -7.66 -2.71 -16.13
CA SER A 82 -8.00 -1.58 -17.01
C SER A 82 -7.93 -0.23 -16.28
N ASP A 83 -8.31 -0.24 -15.00
CA ASP A 83 -8.38 0.95 -14.15
C ASP A 83 -7.01 1.39 -13.63
N ILE A 84 -6.07 0.45 -13.46
CA ILE A 84 -4.71 0.75 -12.99
C ILE A 84 -3.91 1.37 -14.14
N LYS A 85 -3.43 2.60 -13.97
CA LYS A 85 -2.54 3.28 -14.93
C LYS A 85 -1.06 3.05 -14.59
N LEU A 86 -0.31 2.57 -15.57
CA LEU A 86 1.15 2.48 -15.50
C LEU A 86 1.78 3.86 -15.68
N LYS A 87 3.07 3.98 -15.33
CA LYS A 87 3.84 5.22 -15.56
C LYS A 87 3.91 5.64 -17.03
N THR A 88 3.76 4.68 -17.95
CA THR A 88 3.68 4.92 -19.40
C THR A 88 2.35 5.51 -19.85
N GLY A 89 1.35 5.61 -18.95
CA GLY A 89 -0.03 6.01 -19.25
C GLY A 89 -0.92 4.85 -19.73
N ALA A 90 -0.34 3.72 -20.13
CA ALA A 90 -1.09 2.52 -20.50
C ALA A 90 -1.81 1.90 -19.29
N PRO A 91 -2.97 1.24 -19.49
CA PRO A 91 -3.58 0.42 -18.45
C PRO A 91 -2.68 -0.77 -18.12
N ALA A 92 -2.66 -1.24 -16.87
CA ALA A 92 -1.95 -2.46 -16.47
C ALA A 92 -2.42 -3.70 -17.24
N LEU A 93 -3.62 -3.65 -17.82
CA LEU A 93 -4.13 -4.64 -18.76
C LEU A 93 -3.16 -4.90 -19.93
N SER A 94 -2.34 -3.93 -20.33
CA SER A 94 -1.32 -4.13 -21.37
C SER A 94 -0.23 -5.15 -20.99
N LEU A 95 -0.14 -5.50 -19.71
CA LEU A 95 0.80 -6.51 -19.18
C LEU A 95 0.15 -7.89 -19.03
N PHE A 96 -1.13 -8.03 -19.39
CA PHE A 96 -1.93 -9.25 -19.30
C PHE A 96 -2.18 -9.82 -20.70
N GLY A 97 -2.07 -11.14 -20.87
CA GLY A 97 -2.33 -11.80 -22.14
C GLY A 97 -2.35 -13.32 -22.02
N ASP A 98 -2.33 -14.02 -23.16
CA ASP A 98 -2.40 -15.49 -23.22
C ASP A 98 -1.23 -16.19 -22.49
N PHE A 99 -0.14 -15.47 -22.27
CA PHE A 99 1.00 -15.93 -21.47
C PHE A 99 0.75 -15.90 -19.95
N THR A 100 -0.32 -15.26 -19.47
CA THR A 100 -0.61 -15.13 -18.05
C THR A 100 -1.27 -16.40 -17.52
N HIS A 101 -0.62 -17.05 -16.55
CA HIS A 101 -1.18 -18.22 -15.88
C HIS A 101 -2.33 -17.81 -14.96
N LEU A 102 -3.52 -18.37 -15.18
CA LEU A 102 -4.71 -18.10 -14.39
C LEU A 102 -5.08 -19.28 -13.48
N HIS A 103 -5.10 -19.04 -12.18
CA HIS A 103 -5.60 -19.98 -11.18
C HIS A 103 -6.82 -19.39 -10.49
N ILE A 104 -8.01 -19.65 -11.05
CA ILE A 104 -9.28 -19.13 -10.51
C ILE A 104 -10.02 -20.26 -9.80
N ASN A 105 -10.23 -20.08 -8.50
CA ASN A 105 -10.74 -21.08 -7.56
C ASN A 105 -10.05 -22.45 -7.75
N PRO A 106 -8.70 -22.52 -7.68
CA PRO A 106 -7.96 -23.75 -7.99
C PRO A 106 -8.31 -24.93 -7.07
N SER A 107 -8.83 -24.67 -5.87
CA SER A 107 -9.34 -25.69 -4.94
C SER A 107 -10.73 -26.22 -5.30
N GLY A 108 -11.35 -25.73 -6.38
CA GLY A 108 -12.74 -26.00 -6.71
C GLY A 108 -13.69 -25.18 -5.84
N LYS A 109 -14.68 -25.83 -5.24
CA LYS A 109 -15.76 -25.15 -4.50
C LYS A 109 -15.26 -24.54 -3.19
N PHE A 110 -15.59 -23.27 -2.96
CA PHE A 110 -15.36 -22.56 -1.71
C PHE A 110 -16.68 -21.97 -1.19
N ILE A 111 -17.53 -22.81 -0.59
CA ILE A 111 -18.88 -22.41 -0.16
C ILE A 111 -18.87 -21.87 1.28
N ILE A 112 -18.19 -22.57 2.19
CA ILE A 112 -18.03 -22.19 3.59
C ILE A 112 -16.73 -21.41 3.72
N GLY A 113 -16.79 -20.21 4.31
CA GLY A 113 -15.65 -19.32 4.50
C GLY A 113 -15.89 -18.35 5.66
N GLY A 114 -15.03 -17.36 5.81
CA GLY A 114 -15.06 -16.42 6.93
C GLY A 114 -14.74 -17.11 8.27
N PRO A 115 -15.14 -16.51 9.41
CA PRO A 115 -14.80 -17.01 10.74
C PRO A 115 -15.29 -18.44 11.04
N GLN A 116 -16.31 -18.92 10.32
CA GLN A 116 -16.78 -20.29 10.42
C GLN A 116 -15.75 -21.30 9.88
N GLY A 117 -14.97 -20.91 8.86
CA GLY A 117 -13.99 -21.77 8.21
C GLY A 117 -12.54 -21.55 8.65
N ASP A 118 -12.20 -20.37 9.16
CA ASP A 118 -10.83 -20.02 9.55
C ASP A 118 -10.80 -18.91 10.62
N ALA A 119 -9.99 -19.08 11.67
CA ALA A 119 -9.91 -18.13 12.77
C ALA A 119 -9.14 -16.86 12.37
N GLY A 120 -9.73 -15.68 12.63
CA GLY A 120 -9.12 -14.37 12.36
C GLY A 120 -8.53 -13.71 13.60
N LEU A 121 -7.36 -13.07 13.46
CA LEU A 121 -6.76 -12.26 14.51
C LEU A 121 -6.23 -10.93 13.95
N THR A 122 -6.38 -9.84 14.70
CA THR A 122 -5.82 -8.53 14.38
C THR A 122 -4.31 -8.60 14.19
N GLY A 123 -3.78 -7.91 13.17
CA GLY A 123 -2.33 -7.84 12.94
C GLY A 123 -1.72 -9.10 12.30
N ARG A 124 -2.53 -9.98 11.71
CA ARG A 124 -2.03 -11.15 10.96
C ARG A 124 -1.92 -10.94 9.45
N LYS A 125 -2.07 -9.70 8.98
CA LYS A 125 -1.98 -9.30 7.57
C LYS A 125 -1.03 -8.11 7.33
N ILE A 126 -0.05 -7.91 8.21
CA ILE A 126 0.85 -6.74 8.19
C ILE A 126 1.59 -6.50 6.87
N ILE A 127 1.91 -7.57 6.12
CA ILE A 127 2.55 -7.43 4.80
C ILE A 127 1.55 -7.01 3.72
N ILE A 128 0.30 -7.47 3.81
CA ILE A 128 -0.79 -7.01 2.93
C ILE A 128 -1.15 -5.56 3.26
N ASP A 129 -1.13 -5.19 4.55
CA ASP A 129 -1.42 -3.84 5.01
C ASP A 129 -0.40 -2.80 4.55
N THR A 130 0.79 -3.23 4.11
CA THR A 130 1.92 -2.37 3.76
C THR A 130 2.30 -2.45 2.29
N TYR A 131 3.33 -3.22 1.95
CA TYR A 131 4.04 -3.12 0.67
C TYR A 131 4.09 -4.45 -0.09
N GLY A 132 3.34 -5.47 0.35
CA GLY A 132 3.27 -6.75 -0.36
C GLY A 132 4.60 -7.49 -0.48
N GLY A 133 5.52 -7.28 0.48
CA GLY A 133 6.85 -7.87 0.51
C GLY A 133 7.95 -6.95 -0.04
N TRP A 134 7.62 -5.83 -0.68
CA TRP A 134 8.59 -4.81 -1.05
C TRP A 134 9.04 -3.99 0.16
N GLY A 135 10.27 -3.44 0.10
CA GLY A 135 10.83 -2.66 1.19
C GLY A 135 11.13 -3.52 2.41
N ALA A 136 10.63 -3.12 3.58
CA ALA A 136 10.80 -3.84 4.84
C ALA A 136 9.61 -3.57 5.79
N HIS A 137 9.52 -4.34 6.87
CA HIS A 137 8.50 -4.16 7.91
C HIS A 137 9.11 -4.28 9.32
N GLY A 138 8.77 -3.36 10.23
CA GLY A 138 9.28 -3.36 11.61
C GLY A 138 8.56 -4.32 12.58
N GLY A 139 7.74 -5.24 12.06
CA GLY A 139 6.94 -6.21 12.85
C GLY A 139 5.65 -5.67 13.51
N GLY A 140 5.56 -4.37 13.81
CA GLY A 140 4.40 -3.78 14.50
C GLY A 140 3.11 -3.73 13.67
N ALA A 141 2.04 -4.37 14.13
CA ALA A 141 0.70 -4.24 13.50
C ALA A 141 0.12 -2.82 13.65
N PHE A 142 -0.76 -2.41 12.72
CA PHE A 142 -1.39 -1.09 12.76
C PHE A 142 -2.76 -1.08 13.41
N SER A 143 -3.71 -1.91 12.94
CA SER A 143 -5.10 -1.94 13.40
C SER A 143 -5.20 -2.24 14.91
N GLY A 144 -6.13 -1.56 15.58
CA GLY A 144 -6.32 -1.67 17.04
C GLY A 144 -5.42 -0.76 17.90
N LYS A 145 -4.51 0.02 17.32
CA LYS A 145 -3.61 0.94 18.05
C LYS A 145 -3.97 2.41 17.84
N ASP A 146 -3.98 3.23 18.88
CA ASP A 146 -4.10 4.68 18.73
C ASP A 146 -2.75 5.29 18.22
N PRO A 147 -2.73 6.53 17.71
CA PRO A 147 -1.54 7.07 17.03
C PRO A 147 -0.36 7.42 17.95
N THR A 148 -0.51 7.30 19.27
CA THR A 148 0.64 7.37 20.19
C THR A 148 1.58 6.18 20.02
N LYS A 149 1.11 5.08 19.42
CA LYS A 149 1.91 3.88 19.16
C LYS A 149 2.70 4.07 17.88
N VAL A 150 4.03 4.18 18.03
CA VAL A 150 4.96 4.42 16.92
C VAL A 150 4.90 3.35 15.85
N ASP A 151 4.47 2.13 16.17
CA ASP A 151 4.18 1.08 15.16
C ASP A 151 3.28 1.60 14.02
N ARG A 152 2.30 2.45 14.34
CA ARG A 152 1.41 3.07 13.36
C ARG A 152 1.96 4.42 12.88
N SER A 153 2.19 5.35 13.81
CA SER A 153 2.52 6.73 13.44
C SER A 153 3.87 6.84 12.74
N ALA A 154 4.90 6.10 13.18
CA ALA A 154 6.20 6.10 12.52
C ALA A 154 6.14 5.41 11.14
N ALA A 155 5.38 4.31 11.00
CA ALA A 155 5.19 3.69 9.69
C ALA A 155 4.54 4.66 8.69
N TYR A 156 3.57 5.45 9.14
CA TYR A 156 2.90 6.45 8.29
C TYR A 156 3.83 7.61 7.92
N ILE A 157 4.62 8.14 8.85
CA ILE A 157 5.55 9.21 8.50
C ILE A 157 6.68 8.70 7.60
N CYS A 158 7.19 7.48 7.80
CA CYS A 158 8.15 6.86 6.89
C CYS A 158 7.59 6.75 5.47
N ARG A 159 6.31 6.38 5.34
CA ARG A 159 5.62 6.39 4.04
C ARG A 159 5.61 7.79 3.42
N GLN A 160 5.25 8.82 4.17
CA GLN A 160 5.25 10.20 3.68
C GLN A 160 6.65 10.65 3.26
N MET A 161 7.68 10.33 4.06
CA MET A 161 9.09 10.66 3.77
C MET A 161 9.55 10.00 2.46
N ALA A 162 9.39 8.67 2.34
CA ALA A 162 9.77 7.92 1.14
C ALA A 162 9.01 8.43 -0.11
N LYS A 163 7.70 8.69 0.02
CA LYS A 163 6.89 9.24 -1.08
C LYS A 163 7.36 10.64 -1.47
N SER A 164 7.74 11.48 -0.51
CA SER A 164 8.17 12.86 -0.76
C SER A 164 9.47 12.93 -1.55
N VAL A 165 10.48 12.13 -1.19
CA VAL A 165 11.77 12.13 -1.90
C VAL A 165 11.67 11.56 -3.31
N VAL A 166 10.85 10.52 -3.50
CA VAL A 166 10.61 9.95 -4.84
C VAL A 166 9.79 10.92 -5.71
N LYS A 167 8.70 11.49 -5.17
CA LYS A 167 7.85 12.43 -5.94
C LYS A 167 8.58 13.73 -6.29
N SER A 168 9.50 14.16 -5.43
CA SER A 168 10.35 15.34 -5.67
C SER A 168 11.50 15.08 -6.65
N GLY A 169 11.66 13.83 -7.13
CA GLY A 169 12.69 13.46 -8.09
C GLY A 169 14.10 13.40 -7.52
N LEU A 170 14.25 13.19 -6.21
CA LEU A 170 15.56 13.03 -5.56
C LEU A 170 16.09 11.60 -5.73
N CYS A 171 15.19 10.62 -5.84
CA CYS A 171 15.51 9.24 -6.18
C CYS A 171 14.32 8.56 -6.88
N ARG A 172 14.51 7.34 -7.43
CA ARG A 172 13.40 6.57 -8.05
C ARG A 172 12.75 5.58 -7.11
N ARG A 173 13.47 5.16 -6.07
CA ARG A 173 13.06 4.22 -5.02
C ARG A 173 13.63 4.70 -3.68
N ALA A 174 12.89 4.50 -2.61
CA ALA A 174 13.33 4.83 -1.27
C ALA A 174 12.76 3.83 -0.26
N LEU A 175 13.61 3.39 0.67
CA LEU A 175 13.25 2.73 1.92
C LEU A 175 13.68 3.66 3.06
N VAL A 176 12.76 3.91 4.00
CA VAL A 176 13.00 4.76 5.17
C VAL A 176 12.69 3.96 6.42
N GLN A 177 13.64 3.91 7.34
CA GLN A 177 13.50 3.25 8.62
C GLN A 177 13.70 4.25 9.75
N LEU A 178 12.81 4.19 10.75
CA LEU A 178 12.89 4.92 12.01
C LEU A 178 12.89 3.93 13.16
N SER A 179 13.62 4.24 14.23
CA SER A 179 13.57 3.49 15.49
C SER A 179 13.36 4.43 16.69
N TYR A 180 12.79 3.89 17.77
CA TYR A 180 12.44 4.66 18.98
C TYR A 180 12.72 3.84 20.23
N ALA A 181 13.04 4.52 21.33
CA ALA A 181 12.96 3.97 22.68
C ALA A 181 11.70 4.47 23.38
N ILE A 182 11.12 3.63 24.24
CA ILE A 182 9.98 4.02 25.07
C ILE A 182 10.37 5.23 25.96
N GLY A 183 9.51 6.24 25.99
CA GLY A 183 9.74 7.47 26.75
C GLY A 183 10.67 8.50 26.07
N VAL A 184 11.31 8.16 24.95
CA VAL A 184 12.18 9.08 24.21
C VAL A 184 11.41 9.67 23.01
N ALA A 185 11.24 10.99 22.99
CA ALA A 185 10.46 11.65 21.94
C ALA A 185 11.19 11.70 20.59
N LYS A 186 12.51 11.91 20.59
CA LYS A 186 13.32 11.97 19.37
C LYS A 186 13.56 10.54 18.84
N PRO A 187 13.49 10.28 17.52
CA PRO A 187 13.86 8.99 16.96
C PRO A 187 15.32 8.66 17.30
N LEU A 188 15.60 7.40 17.62
CA LEU A 188 16.97 6.94 17.91
C LEU A 188 17.82 6.79 16.65
N SER A 189 17.18 6.46 15.53
CA SER A 189 17.86 6.37 14.24
C SER A 189 16.94 6.71 13.08
N LEU A 190 17.55 7.21 12.01
CA LEU A 190 16.98 7.33 10.67
C LEU A 190 17.93 6.63 9.70
N PHE A 191 17.42 5.66 8.96
CA PHE A 191 18.14 5.02 7.86
C PHE A 191 17.38 5.22 6.55
N VAL A 192 18.10 5.56 5.49
CA VAL A 192 17.56 5.77 4.15
C VAL A 192 18.36 4.96 3.14
N GLU A 193 17.66 4.16 2.34
CA GLU A 193 18.21 3.40 1.21
C GLU A 193 17.49 3.80 -0.06
N THR A 194 18.24 4.15 -1.10
CA THR A 194 17.73 4.60 -2.40
C THR A 194 17.87 3.53 -3.48
N TYR A 195 18.46 2.38 -3.16
CA TYR A 195 18.76 1.29 -4.08
C TYR A 195 19.62 1.73 -5.27
N GLY A 196 20.53 2.69 -5.05
CA GLY A 196 21.36 3.30 -6.10
C GLY A 196 20.57 4.16 -7.10
N THR A 197 19.34 4.58 -6.74
CA THR A 197 18.46 5.33 -7.65
C THR A 197 18.39 6.83 -7.38
N GLU A 198 19.25 7.35 -6.50
CA GLU A 198 19.46 8.79 -6.29
C GLU A 198 19.74 9.51 -7.62
N GLN A 199 19.37 10.79 -7.71
CA GLN A 199 19.42 11.56 -8.96
C GLN A 199 20.41 12.71 -8.89
N GLY A 200 21.07 13.00 -10.02
CA GLY A 200 22.03 14.08 -10.12
C GLY A 200 23.32 13.77 -9.37
N VAL A 201 23.80 14.74 -8.59
CA VAL A 201 25.00 14.61 -7.74
C VAL A 201 24.69 14.23 -6.29
N LEU A 202 23.41 14.00 -5.98
CA LEU A 202 22.97 13.66 -4.63
C LEU A 202 23.39 12.26 -4.26
N THR A 203 23.75 12.08 -3.00
CA THR A 203 24.04 10.79 -2.37
C THR A 203 22.88 10.36 -1.45
N PRO A 204 22.82 9.08 -1.01
CA PRO A 204 21.88 8.65 0.02
C PRO A 204 21.99 9.45 1.33
N GLN A 205 23.21 9.89 1.67
CA GLN A 205 23.44 10.73 2.85
C GLN A 205 22.82 12.12 2.69
N ASP A 206 22.94 12.73 1.51
CA ASP A 206 22.30 14.03 1.24
C ASP A 206 20.78 13.94 1.37
N ILE A 207 20.18 12.87 0.85
CA ILE A 207 18.74 12.61 0.97
C ILE A 207 18.34 12.41 2.44
N THR A 208 19.18 11.74 3.23
CA THR A 208 18.97 11.59 4.68
C THR A 208 18.99 12.96 5.38
N SER A 209 19.94 13.84 5.04
CA SER A 209 20.01 15.21 5.55
C SER A 209 18.78 16.03 5.19
N ILE A 210 18.34 15.96 3.93
CA ILE A 210 17.09 16.61 3.46
C ILE A 210 15.89 16.15 4.30
N MET A 211 15.78 14.85 4.57
CA MET A 211 14.72 14.32 5.42
C MET A 211 14.81 14.85 6.86
N LYS A 212 16.01 14.95 7.44
CA LYS A 212 16.22 15.51 8.79
C LYS A 212 15.77 16.98 8.86
N ILE A 213 15.99 17.76 7.81
CA ILE A 213 15.54 19.17 7.72
C ILE A 213 14.01 19.25 7.61
N ALA A 214 13.43 18.47 6.69
CA ALA A 214 12.04 18.63 6.24
C ALA A 214 10.99 17.97 7.15
N PHE A 215 11.39 17.05 8.04
CA PHE A 215 10.45 16.28 8.86
C PHE A 215 10.71 16.44 10.36
N ASP A 216 9.62 16.35 11.13
CA ASP A 216 9.64 16.23 12.58
C ASP A 216 9.00 14.89 12.95
N CYS A 217 9.84 13.92 13.29
CA CYS A 217 9.44 12.56 13.55
C CYS A 217 9.20 12.29 15.04
N ARG A 218 9.06 13.32 15.88
CA ARG A 218 8.62 13.11 17.26
C ARG A 218 7.14 12.66 17.25
N PRO A 219 6.72 11.65 18.05
CA PRO A 219 5.37 11.09 17.97
C PRO A 219 4.24 12.14 18.05
N GLY A 220 4.39 13.16 18.90
CA GLY A 220 3.43 14.27 18.99
C GLY A 220 3.35 15.12 17.72
N ALA A 221 4.49 15.42 17.11
CA ALA A 221 4.57 16.19 15.87
C ALA A 221 4.00 15.40 14.68
N ILE A 222 4.26 14.10 14.61
CA ILE A 222 3.66 13.20 13.61
C ILE A 222 2.14 13.19 13.75
N ALA A 223 1.63 13.02 14.98
CA ALA A 223 0.19 12.97 15.22
C ALA A 223 -0.53 14.26 14.78
N MET A 224 0.13 15.41 14.92
CA MET A 224 -0.39 16.70 14.45
C MET A 224 -0.28 16.84 12.93
N SER A 225 0.90 16.60 12.35
CA SER A 225 1.16 16.83 10.92
C SER A 225 0.31 15.95 10.01
N LEU A 226 0.00 14.72 10.45
CA LEU A 226 -0.83 13.77 9.72
C LEU A 226 -2.29 13.71 10.22
N ALA A 227 -2.67 14.65 11.10
CA ALA A 227 -4.01 14.73 11.70
C ALA A 227 -4.49 13.39 12.29
N LEU A 228 -3.63 12.64 12.96
CA LEU A 228 -3.90 11.25 13.32
C LEU A 228 -4.95 11.09 14.41
N ARG A 229 -5.25 12.12 15.21
CA ARG A 229 -6.24 12.00 16.30
C ARG A 229 -7.70 11.97 15.80
N GLU A 230 -7.93 12.17 14.51
CA GLU A 230 -9.27 12.07 13.91
C GLU A 230 -9.74 10.60 13.83
N PRO A 231 -11.02 10.30 14.12
CA PRO A 231 -11.55 8.93 14.07
C PRO A 231 -11.86 8.51 12.62
N LYS A 232 -10.86 7.95 11.94
CA LYS A 232 -10.89 7.61 10.50
C LYS A 232 -10.33 6.22 10.12
N TYR A 233 -9.96 5.41 11.10
CA TYR A 233 -9.10 4.22 10.89
C TYR A 233 -9.80 2.96 10.37
N GLN A 234 -11.13 2.87 10.45
CA GLN A 234 -11.83 1.69 9.91
C GLN A 234 -11.57 1.53 8.41
N GLU A 235 -11.50 2.64 7.68
CA GLU A 235 -11.22 2.61 6.24
C GLU A 235 -9.84 2.09 5.90
N THR A 236 -8.87 2.25 6.81
CA THR A 236 -7.49 1.80 6.56
C THR A 236 -7.33 0.30 6.78
N ALA A 237 -8.29 -0.36 7.44
CA ALA A 237 -8.17 -1.74 7.91
C ALA A 237 -8.45 -2.81 6.83
N ALA A 238 -8.78 -2.39 5.61
CA ALA A 238 -8.93 -3.25 4.44
C ALA A 238 -8.37 -2.56 3.20
N TYR A 239 -7.86 -3.35 2.25
CA TYR A 239 -7.22 -2.86 1.02
C TYR A 239 -6.01 -1.95 1.28
N CYS A 240 -5.23 -2.29 2.31
CA CYS A 240 -3.98 -1.66 2.74
C CYS A 240 -4.06 -0.20 3.24
N HIS A 241 -3.02 0.21 3.95
CA HIS A 241 -2.91 1.55 4.54
C HIS A 241 -2.25 2.58 3.61
N PHE A 242 -1.53 2.12 2.58
CA PHE A 242 -0.68 2.95 1.73
C PHE A 242 -1.10 2.91 0.26
N GLY A 243 -0.65 3.88 -0.53
CA GLY A 243 -0.96 3.96 -1.96
C GLY A 243 -2.39 4.38 -2.29
N ARG A 244 -3.16 4.83 -1.29
CA ARG A 244 -4.51 5.37 -1.45
C ARG A 244 -4.47 6.89 -1.62
N GLU A 245 -5.48 7.44 -2.28
CA GLU A 245 -5.59 8.89 -2.45
C GLU A 245 -5.86 9.57 -1.11
N ALA A 246 -5.11 10.64 -0.84
CA ALA A 246 -5.35 11.50 0.31
C ALA A 246 -6.58 12.36 0.04
N VAL A 247 -7.57 12.30 0.91
CA VAL A 247 -8.86 12.98 0.72
C VAL A 247 -9.37 13.54 2.04
N THR A 248 -9.97 14.73 1.98
CA THR A 248 -10.73 15.27 3.13
C THR A 248 -12.20 14.94 2.94
N ARG A 249 -12.80 14.22 3.90
CA ARG A 249 -14.22 13.89 3.89
C ARG A 249 -14.82 14.19 5.26
N ASP A 250 -15.93 14.92 5.29
CA ASP A 250 -16.64 15.30 6.52
C ASP A 250 -15.71 15.99 7.54
N GLY A 251 -14.80 16.85 7.05
CA GLY A 251 -13.82 17.57 7.87
C GLY A 251 -12.65 16.73 8.39
N LYS A 252 -12.52 15.45 8.00
CA LYS A 252 -11.42 14.56 8.41
C LYS A 252 -10.49 14.27 7.24
N LYS A 253 -9.19 14.24 7.50
CA LYS A 253 -8.14 14.01 6.50
C LYS A 253 -7.75 12.54 6.37
N PHE A 254 -8.35 11.80 5.45
CA PHE A 254 -8.00 10.40 5.21
C PHE A 254 -6.67 10.28 4.46
N PHE A 255 -5.85 9.31 4.85
CA PHE A 255 -4.56 8.99 4.21
C PHE A 255 -3.60 10.19 4.09
N GLU A 256 -3.58 11.09 5.08
CA GLU A 256 -2.74 12.31 5.03
C GLU A 256 -1.24 12.01 4.83
N TRP A 257 -0.77 10.84 5.23
CA TRP A 257 0.60 10.37 4.95
C TRP A 257 0.90 10.14 3.46
N GLU A 258 -0.13 10.09 2.61
CA GLU A 258 0.01 10.05 1.16
C GLU A 258 0.15 11.46 0.53
N ASN A 259 -0.06 12.54 1.29
CA ASN A 259 0.29 13.90 0.87
C ASN A 259 1.79 14.12 1.02
N ALA A 260 2.51 13.98 -0.09
CA ALA A 260 3.95 14.21 -0.16
C ALA A 260 4.29 15.69 0.08
N LYS A 261 5.38 15.94 0.81
CA LYS A 261 6.00 17.26 0.88
C LYS A 261 6.79 17.53 -0.39
N ASP A 262 6.73 18.77 -0.88
CA ASP A 262 7.55 19.20 -2.00
C ASP A 262 8.99 19.47 -1.53
N LEU A 263 9.92 18.67 -2.05
CA LEU A 263 11.35 18.75 -1.79
C LEU A 263 12.13 19.02 -3.09
N SER A 264 11.43 19.42 -4.16
CA SER A 264 12.05 19.62 -5.49
C SER A 264 13.13 20.69 -5.50
N ARG A 265 13.07 21.63 -4.55
CA ARG A 265 14.10 22.68 -4.35
C ARG A 265 15.51 22.12 -4.10
N TYR A 266 15.62 20.89 -3.59
CA TYR A 266 16.91 20.25 -3.32
C TYR A 266 17.51 19.55 -4.54
N ARG A 267 16.71 19.29 -5.58
CA ARG A 267 17.17 18.57 -6.78
C ARG A 267 18.36 19.22 -7.48
N PRO A 268 18.47 20.56 -7.63
CA PRO A 268 19.62 21.20 -8.24
C PRO A 268 20.79 21.45 -7.25
N MET A 269 20.65 21.12 -5.97
CA MET A 269 21.66 21.44 -4.96
C MET A 269 22.84 20.46 -4.98
N THR A 270 24.01 20.95 -4.60
CA THR A 270 25.20 20.10 -4.36
C THR A 270 25.20 19.54 -2.93
N PRO A 271 25.96 18.46 -2.66
CA PRO A 271 26.12 17.94 -1.30
C PRO A 271 26.54 19.02 -0.28
N ALA A 272 27.51 19.88 -0.64
CA ALA A 272 27.98 20.96 0.23
C ALA A 272 26.87 22.00 0.55
N GLN A 273 25.97 22.28 -0.39
CA GLN A 273 24.84 23.18 -0.14
C GLN A 273 23.81 22.55 0.80
N ILE A 274 23.61 21.23 0.70
CA ILE A 274 22.70 20.49 1.58
C ILE A 274 23.26 20.39 2.99
N GLU A 275 24.57 20.13 3.12
CA GLU A 275 25.29 20.16 4.39
C GLU A 275 25.16 21.54 5.07
N ALA A 276 25.42 22.62 4.34
CA ALA A 276 25.24 23.98 4.86
C ALA A 276 23.78 24.27 5.29
N GLU A 277 22.77 23.80 4.55
CA GLU A 277 21.37 23.93 4.98
C GLU A 277 21.06 23.09 6.22
N LEU A 278 21.64 21.90 6.35
CA LEU A 278 21.47 21.05 7.53
C LEU A 278 22.06 21.74 8.77
N GLU A 279 23.29 22.26 8.66
CA GLU A 279 23.97 22.99 9.73
C GLU A 279 23.22 24.27 10.15
N ALA A 280 22.68 25.00 9.18
CA ALA A 280 21.85 26.18 9.44
C ALA A 280 20.47 25.83 10.02
N SER A 281 20.05 24.57 9.96
CA SER A 281 18.75 24.13 10.46
C SER A 281 18.78 23.80 11.95
N SER A 282 17.60 23.80 12.57
CA SER A 282 17.43 23.33 13.95
C SER A 282 17.20 21.82 14.06
N TYR A 283 17.73 21.00 13.14
CA TYR A 283 17.38 19.57 13.08
C TYR A 283 17.69 18.83 14.38
N LEU A 284 18.77 19.17 15.10
CA LEU A 284 19.12 18.56 16.39
C LEU A 284 18.07 18.76 17.49
N THR A 285 17.13 19.70 17.33
CA THR A 285 15.97 19.81 18.24
C THR A 285 14.96 18.66 18.07
N ARG A 286 15.01 17.97 16.93
CA ARG A 286 14.06 16.93 16.48
C ARG A 286 14.69 15.53 16.38
N TRP A 287 16.01 15.46 16.21
CA TRP A 287 16.78 14.22 16.07
C TRP A 287 17.72 14.03 17.26
N VAL A 288 18.05 12.77 17.60
CA VAL A 288 19.07 12.51 18.63
C VAL A 288 20.42 12.98 18.12
N ASP A 289 20.91 12.36 17.05
CA ASP A 289 21.87 12.78 16.03
C ASP A 289 22.26 11.54 15.23
#